data_AF-A0A327KX30-F1
#
_entry.id   AF-A0A327KX30-F1
#
_cell.length_a   1.000
_cell.length_b   1.000
_cell.length_c   1.000
_cell.angle_alpha   90.00
_cell.angle_beta   90.00
_cell.angle_gamma   90.00
#
_symmetry.space_group_name_H-M   'P 1'
#
loop_
_entity.id
_entity.type
_entity.pdbx_description
1 polymer ?
#
loop_
_entity_poly.entity_id
_entity_poly.type
_entity_poly.pdbx_seq_one_letter_code
_entity_poly.pdbx_strand_id
1 'polypeptide(L)' 'MPSRSSINLPLAHLRFVAIAMVGAYVVINTLLALVSPLTAGWPFPALTAVVVPPMVIAMIHLVIPIARRVGTRP' A
#
# COMPACT_ATOMS: atom_id res chain seq x y z
N MET A 1 -31.44 24.73 3.97
CA MET A 1 -30.33 25.42 3.27
C MET A 1 -29.25 24.36 2.98
N PRO A 2 -29.19 23.77 1.76
CA PRO A 2 -28.18 22.75 1.48
C PRO A 2 -26.83 23.42 1.28
N SER A 3 -25.93 23.24 2.24
CA SER A 3 -24.57 23.77 2.19
C SER A 3 -23.72 22.95 1.22
N ARG A 4 -22.99 23.66 0.37
CA ARG A 4 -22.11 23.17 -0.69
C ARG A 4 -20.97 22.32 -0.10
N SER A 5 -20.79 21.08 -0.56
CA SER A 5 -19.59 20.28 -0.20
C SER A 5 -19.26 19.17 -1.21
N SER A 6 -19.17 19.49 -2.51
CA SER A 6 -19.04 18.48 -3.57
C SER A 6 -17.78 18.55 -4.46
N ILE A 7 -16.68 19.23 -4.09
CA ILE A 7 -15.53 19.37 -5.04
C ILE A 7 -14.13 19.03 -4.47
N ASN A 8 -13.91 18.99 -3.15
CA ASN A 8 -12.56 18.78 -2.59
C ASN A 8 -12.27 17.37 -2.05
N LEU A 9 -13.26 16.47 -1.96
CA LEU A 9 -13.05 15.06 -1.62
C LEU A 9 -12.25 14.23 -2.65
N PRO A 10 -12.41 14.40 -3.99
CA PRO A 10 -11.82 13.46 -4.93
C PRO A 10 -10.29 13.59 -5.01
N LEU A 11 -9.72 14.79 -4.85
CA LEU A 11 -8.27 14.98 -4.98
C LEU A 11 -7.49 14.41 -3.79
N ALA A 12 -7.97 14.65 -2.56
CA ALA A 12 -7.37 14.08 -1.36
C ALA A 12 -7.46 12.54 -1.36
N HIS A 13 -8.61 12.00 -1.77
CA HIS A 13 -8.81 10.57 -1.94
C HIS A 13 -7.90 9.99 -3.04
N LEU A 14 -7.80 10.65 -4.19
CA LEU A 14 -6.93 10.21 -5.29
C LEU A 14 -5.46 10.19 -4.87
N ARG A 15 -5.00 11.21 -4.13
CA ARG A 15 -3.63 11.25 -3.58
C ARG A 15 -3.39 10.12 -2.59
N PHE A 16 -4.35 9.84 -1.72
CA PHE A 16 -4.28 8.70 -0.81
C PHE A 16 -4.12 7.38 -1.60
N VAL A 17 -4.98 7.14 -2.59
CA VAL A 17 -4.95 5.92 -3.41
C VAL A 17 -3.63 5.82 -4.18
N ALA A 18 -3.15 6.90 -4.78
CA ALA A 18 -1.89 6.91 -5.51
C ALA A 18 -0.70 6.55 -4.60
N ILE A 19 -0.62 7.12 -3.40
CA ILE A 19 0.45 6.81 -2.44
C ILE A 19 0.34 5.37 -1.93
N ALA A 20 -0.88 4.90 -1.65
CA ALA A 20 -1.11 3.53 -1.23
C ALA A 20 -0.68 2.53 -2.32
N MET A 21 -1.02 2.78 -3.59
CA MET A 21 -0.60 1.96 -4.73
C MET A 21 0.92 1.92 -4.88
N VAL A 22 1.56 3.08 -4.89
CA VAL A 22 3.03 3.16 -5.02
C VAL A 22 3.71 2.46 -3.84
N GLY A 23 3.25 2.72 -2.62
CA GLY A 23 3.78 2.08 -1.42
C GLY A 23 3.60 0.55 -1.45
N ALA A 24 2.44 0.06 -1.86
CA ALA A 24 2.19 -1.37 -2.00
C ALA A 24 3.12 -2.01 -3.04
N TYR A 25 3.25 -1.39 -4.21
CA TYR A 25 4.15 -1.88 -5.26
C TYR A 25 5.61 -1.94 -4.80
N VAL A 26 6.08 -0.91 -4.10
CA VAL A 26 7.45 -0.88 -3.55
C VAL A 26 7.64 -1.99 -2.52
N VAL A 27 6.70 -2.13 -1.57
CA VAL A 27 6.77 -3.16 -0.52
C VAL A 27 6.79 -4.57 -1.13
N ILE A 28 5.86 -4.87 -2.04
CA ILE A 28 5.77 -6.19 -2.67
C ILE A 28 7.07 -6.52 -3.40
N ASN A 29 7.56 -5.63 -4.26
CA ASN A 29 8.76 -5.92 -5.05
C ASN A 29 10.00 -6.03 -4.17
N THR A 30 10.10 -5.22 -3.11
CA THR A 30 11.22 -5.31 -2.16
C THR A 30 11.20 -6.66 -1.44
N LEU A 31 10.03 -7.09 -0.96
CA LEU A 31 9.88 -8.41 -0.32
C LEU A 31 10.18 -9.54 -1.30
N LEU A 32 9.65 -9.48 -2.52
CA LEU A 32 9.93 -10.49 -3.54
C LEU A 32 11.41 -10.53 -3.90
N ALA A 33 12.09 -9.40 -4.02
CA ALA A 33 13.53 -9.36 -4.30
C ALA A 33 14.36 -9.96 -3.15
N LEU A 34 13.98 -9.67 -1.90
CA LEU A 34 14.65 -10.20 -0.71
C LEU A 34 14.45 -11.72 -0.57
N VAL A 35 13.26 -12.21 -0.89
CA VAL A 35 12.86 -13.60 -0.65
C VAL A 35 13.15 -14.48 -1.88
N SER A 36 13.26 -13.89 -3.08
CA SER A 36 13.58 -14.58 -4.34
C SER A 36 14.75 -15.58 -4.27
N PRO A 37 15.92 -15.28 -3.67
CA PRO A 37 17.00 -16.26 -3.57
C PRO A 37 16.67 -17.45 -2.67
N LEU A 38 15.75 -17.30 -1.71
CA LEU A 38 15.37 -18.32 -0.74
C LEU A 38 14.18 -19.18 -1.21
N THR A 39 13.30 -18.61 -2.04
CA THR A 39 12.08 -19.27 -2.53
C THR A 39 12.17 -19.74 -3.97
N ALA A 40 13.40 -19.96 -4.47
CA ALA A 40 13.61 -20.48 -5.82
C ALA A 40 12.91 -21.84 -6.00
N GLY A 41 12.02 -21.95 -6.99
CA GLY A 41 11.26 -23.17 -7.29
C GLY A 41 10.03 -23.41 -6.40
N TRP A 42 9.70 -22.49 -5.49
CA TRP A 42 8.50 -22.63 -4.68
C TRP A 42 7.22 -22.44 -5.51
N PRO A 43 6.16 -23.22 -5.26
CA PRO A 43 4.87 -22.97 -5.89
C PRO A 43 4.27 -21.66 -5.36
N PHE A 44 3.49 -20.96 -6.20
CA PHE A 44 2.91 -19.66 -5.84
C PHE A 44 2.23 -19.59 -4.47
N PRO A 45 1.45 -20.60 -4.01
CA PRO A 45 0.82 -20.56 -2.69
C PRO A 45 1.82 -20.51 -1.53
N ALA A 46 2.96 -21.18 -1.65
CA ALA A 46 3.99 -21.16 -0.62
C ALA A 46 4.72 -19.81 -0.59
N LEU A 47 4.99 -19.24 -1.76
CA LEU A 47 5.60 -17.91 -1.88
C LEU A 47 4.69 -16.83 -1.27
N THR A 48 3.40 -16.83 -1.60
CA THR A 48 2.45 -15.84 -1.09
C THR A 48 2.22 -16.00 0.41
N ALA A 49 2.22 -17.24 0.94
CA ALA A 49 2.15 -17.48 2.38
C ALA A 49 3.30 -16.83 3.16
N VAL A 50 4.49 -16.74 2.57
CA VAL A 50 5.66 -16.08 3.17
C VAL A 50 5.61 -14.56 2.99
N VAL A 51 5.21 -14.08 1.82
CA VAL A 51 5.28 -12.65 1.45
C VAL A 51 4.10 -11.85 1.99
N VAL A 52 2.89 -12.42 2.05
CA VAL A 52 1.67 -11.69 2.44
C VAL A 52 1.71 -11.21 3.90
N PRO A 53 2.09 -12.03 4.90
CA PRO A 53 2.14 -11.57 6.29
C PRO A 53 3.02 -10.33 6.51
N PRO A 54 4.29 -10.27 6.07
CA PRO A 54 5.11 -9.07 6.21
C PRO A 54 4.59 -7.92 5.35
N MET A 55 4.00 -8.20 4.18
CA MET A 55 3.39 -7.17 3.33
C MET A 55 2.24 -6.45 4.05
N VAL A 56 1.35 -7.18 4.71
CA VAL A 56 0.22 -6.59 5.44
C VAL A 56 0.71 -5.76 6.63
N ILE A 57 1.72 -6.25 7.36
CA ILE A 57 2.36 -5.50 8.46
C ILE A 57 2.93 -4.17 7.93
N ALA A 58 3.65 -4.20 6.81
CA ALA A 58 4.19 -2.98 6.18
C ALA A 58 3.07 -2.03 5.72
N MET A 59 1.96 -2.54 5.18
CA MET A 59 0.82 -1.69 4.82
C MET A 59 0.24 -0.96 6.03
N ILE A 60 -0.05 -1.69 7.10
CA ILE A 60 -0.74 -1.14 8.28
C ILE A 60 0.16 -0.16 9.04
N HIS A 61 1.46 -0.47 9.18
CA HIS A 61 2.36 0.32 10.02
C HIS A 61 3.15 1.39 9.27
N LEU A 62 3.32 1.29 7.95
CA LEU A 62 4.13 2.22 7.16
C LEU A 62 3.32 2.93 6.08
N VAL A 63 2.75 2.17 5.14
CA VAL A 63 2.20 2.79 3.91
C VAL A 63 0.88 3.50 4.15
N ILE A 64 -0.08 2.88 4.83
CA ILE A 64 -1.36 3.50 5.18
C ILE A 64 -1.16 4.77 6.02
N PRO A 65 -0.36 4.79 7.11
CA PRO A 65 -0.17 6.01 7.87
C PRO A 65 0.52 7.13 7.06
N ILE A 66 1.48 6.80 6.19
CA ILE A 66 2.07 7.78 5.27
C ILE A 66 1.02 8.34 4.31
N ALA A 67 0.25 7.47 3.65
CA ALA A 67 -0.80 7.87 2.72
C ALA A 67 -1.83 8.77 3.40
N ARG A 68 -2.23 8.45 4.63
CA ARG A 68 -3.15 9.27 5.44
C ARG A 68 -2.57 10.63 5.77
N ARG A 69 -1.31 10.71 6.23
CA ARG A 69 -0.63 11.99 6.54
C ARG A 69 -0.52 12.91 5.34
N VAL A 70 -0.31 12.38 4.14
CA VAL A 70 -0.17 13.18 2.91
C VAL A 70 -1.53 13.57 2.32
N GLY A 71 -2.55 12.73 2.46
CA GLY A 71 -3.90 12.98 1.96
C GLY A 71 -4.76 13.93 2.80
N THR A 72 -4.37 14.26 4.04
CA THR A 72 -5.18 15.10 4.97
C THR A 72 -4.61 16.48 5.26
N ARG A 73 -3.71 17.01 4.42
CA ARG A 73 -3.34 18.43 4.53
C ARG A 73 -4.45 19.29 3.91
N PRO A 74 -5.17 20.12 4.71
CA PRO A 74 -6.14 21.07 4.18
C PRO A 74 -5.47 22.10 3.26
#